data_AF-A0A6B3GY70-F1
#
_entry.id   AF-A0A6B3GY70-F1
#
_cell.length_a   1.000
_cell.length_b   1.000
_cell.length_c   1.000
_cell.angle_alpha   90.00
_cell.angle_beta   90.00
_cell.angle_gamma   90.00
#
_symmetry.space_group_name_H-M   'P 1'
#
loop_
_entity.id
_entity.type
_entity.pdbx_description
1 polymer ?
#
loop_
_entity_poly.entity_id
_entity_poly.type
_entity_poly.pdbx_seq_one_letter_code
_entity_poly.pdbx_strand_id
1 'polypeptide(L)'
;VTGEMDFLARRAGILSELVEQGDLAGIHFEGPFISPCRKGAHSEQLLRYPDPAEVRKLVDAGRGAARMVTLATELPGGLDSVRLLA
;
A
#
# COMPACT_ATOMS: atom_id res chain seq x y z
N VAL A 1 2.38 6.37 9.90
CA VAL A 1 2.02 4.98 9.56
C VAL A 1 0.96 4.99 8.48
N THR A 2 -0.26 5.45 8.77
CA THR A 2 -1.34 5.60 7.77
C THR A 2 -1.40 7.05 7.26
N GLY A 3 -1.68 7.23 5.97
CA GLY A 3 -1.84 8.53 5.32
C GLY A 3 -2.89 8.47 4.22
N GLU A 4 -3.33 9.64 3.73
CA GLU A 4 -4.23 9.70 2.57
C GLU A 4 -3.58 9.12 1.31
N MET A 5 -4.39 8.54 0.41
CA MET A 5 -3.87 7.82 -0.75
C MET A 5 -2.98 8.66 -1.66
N ASP A 6 -3.35 9.93 -1.92
CA ASP A 6 -2.53 10.80 -2.78
C ASP A 6 -1.21 11.20 -2.10
N PHE A 7 -1.22 11.31 -0.77
CA PHE A 7 0.01 11.52 0.00
C PHE A 7 0.91 10.28 -0.10
N LEU A 8 0.35 9.07 0.12
CA LEU A 8 1.10 7.81 0.03
C LEU A 8 1.67 7.59 -1.37
N ALA A 9 0.88 7.84 -2.42
CA ALA A 9 1.33 7.73 -3.81
C ALA A 9 2.47 8.70 -4.13
N ARG A 10 2.39 9.96 -3.67
CA ARG A 10 3.48 10.94 -3.83
C ARG A 10 4.75 10.47 -3.12
N ARG A 11 4.63 9.95 -1.88
CA ARG A 11 5.76 9.43 -1.12
C ARG A 11 6.38 8.21 -1.81
N ALA A 12 5.56 7.30 -2.35
CA ALA A 12 6.03 6.16 -3.12
C ALA A 12 6.87 6.60 -4.32
N GLY A 13 6.41 7.62 -5.06
CA GLY A 13 7.16 8.17 -6.19
C GLY A 13 8.56 8.69 -5.81
N ILE A 14 8.68 9.38 -4.68
CA ILE A 14 9.96 9.88 -4.16
C ILE A 14 10.86 8.71 -3.72
N LEU A 15 10.30 7.75 -2.97
CA LEU A 15 11.07 6.58 -2.51
C LEU A 15 11.54 5.69 -3.66
N SER A 16 10.80 5.68 -4.77
CA SER A 16 11.17 4.91 -5.96
C SER A 16 12.47 5.42 -6.58
N GLU A 17 12.73 6.73 -6.55
CA GLU A 17 13.99 7.32 -7.04
C GLU A 17 15.20 6.78 -6.26
N LEU A 18 15.06 6.65 -4.94
CA LEU A 18 16.10 6.07 -4.08
C LEU A 18 16.31 4.58 -4.34
N VAL A 19 15.26 3.85 -4.74
CA VAL A 19 15.36 2.45 -5.14
C VAL A 19 16.05 2.32 -6.49
N GLU A 20 15.73 3.19 -7.45
CA GLU A 20 16.38 3.27 -8.77
C GLU A 20 17.88 3.60 -8.63
N GLN A 21 18.26 4.40 -7.64
CA GLN A 21 19.66 4.73 -7.31
C GLN A 21 20.40 3.61 -6.57
N GLY A 22 19.69 2.60 -6.08
CA GLY A 22 20.26 1.49 -5.32
C GLY A 22 20.46 1.77 -3.82
N ASP A 23 20.00 2.92 -3.32
CA ASP A 23 20.08 3.28 -1.89
C ASP A 23 19.04 2.52 -1.04
N LEU A 24 17.92 2.15 -1.66
CA LEU A 24 16.85 1.37 -1.02
C LEU A 24 16.58 0.07 -1.78
N ALA A 25 16.29 -1.01 -1.04
CA ALA A 25 15.95 -2.31 -1.63
C ALA A 25 14.52 -2.38 -2.21
N GLY A 26 13.65 -1.45 -1.80
CA GLY A 26 12.25 -1.40 -2.22
C GLY A 26 11.33 -0.73 -1.21
N ILE A 27 10.03 -0.75 -1.53
CA ILE A 27 8.97 -0.14 -0.73
C ILE A 27 8.05 -1.24 -0.18
N HIS A 28 7.77 -1.16 1.12
CA HIS A 28 6.72 -1.93 1.77
C HIS A 28 5.57 -1.01 2.14
N PHE A 29 4.38 -1.32 1.63
CA PHE A 29 3.14 -0.64 2.00
C PHE A 29 2.45 -1.39 3.14
N GLU A 30 2.63 -0.90 4.37
CA GLU A 30 1.85 -1.35 5.53
C GLU A 30 0.65 -0.41 5.72
N GLY A 31 -0.51 -0.80 5.20
CA GLY A 31 -1.71 0.05 5.14
C GLY A 31 -1.78 0.94 3.89
N PRO A 32 -2.95 1.57 3.64
CA PRO A 32 -4.09 1.74 4.54
C PRO A 32 -5.09 0.57 4.56
N PHE A 33 -4.82 -0.53 3.84
CA PHE A 33 -5.73 -1.65 3.65
C PHE A 33 -5.78 -2.64 4.84
N ILE A 34 -5.80 -2.14 6.07
CA ILE A 34 -5.79 -2.96 7.31
C ILE A 34 -7.18 -2.98 7.93
N SER A 35 -7.55 -4.09 8.55
CA SER A 35 -8.80 -4.24 9.29
C SER A 35 -8.86 -3.27 10.50
N PRO A 36 -9.94 -2.49 10.66
CA PRO A 36 -10.14 -1.62 11.83
C PRO A 36 -10.02 -2.38 13.17
N CYS A 37 -10.50 -3.62 13.22
CA CYS A 37 -10.40 -4.49 14.39
C CYS A 37 -8.96 -4.93 14.73
N ARG A 38 -8.03 -4.77 13.78
CA ARG A 38 -6.60 -5.12 13.91
C ARG A 38 -5.69 -3.93 13.59
N LYS A 39 -6.18 -2.69 13.76
CA LYS A 39 -5.51 -1.47 13.29
C LYS A 39 -4.17 -1.15 13.94
N GLY A 40 -3.90 -1.63 15.16
CA GLY A 40 -2.69 -1.24 15.90
C GLY A 40 -2.52 0.29 15.97
N ALA A 41 -1.36 0.78 15.52
CA ALA A 41 -1.02 2.21 15.47
C ALA A 41 -1.61 2.96 14.26
N HIS A 42 -2.38 2.29 13.39
CA HIS A 42 -3.01 2.93 12.24
C HIS A 42 -4.18 3.82 12.66
N SER A 43 -4.31 4.96 11.99
CA SER A 43 -5.45 5.86 12.18
C SER A 43 -6.67 5.24 11.52
N GLU A 44 -7.70 4.97 12.31
CA GLU A 44 -8.93 4.30 11.86
C GLU A 44 -9.66 5.07 10.77
N GLN A 45 -9.64 6.40 10.84
CA GLN A 45 -10.28 7.29 9.85
C GLN A 45 -9.63 7.22 8.47
N LEU A 46 -8.39 6.72 8.39
CA LEU A 46 -7.63 6.60 7.15
C LEU A 46 -7.58 5.16 6.62
N LEU A 47 -8.16 4.20 7.35
CA LEU A 47 -8.25 2.81 6.88
C LEU A 47 -9.25 2.71 5.74
N ARG A 48 -8.92 1.85 4.78
CA ARG A 48 -9.72 1.63 3.58
C ARG A 48 -9.83 0.13 3.31
N TYR A 49 -10.91 -0.27 2.66
CA TYR A 49 -10.98 -1.64 2.16
C TYR A 49 -9.98 -1.84 1.01
N PRO A 50 -9.39 -3.05 0.88
CA PRO A 50 -8.48 -3.40 -0.20
C PRO A 50 -9.23 -3.52 -1.53
N ASP A 51 -9.71 -2.40 -2.07
CA ASP A 51 -10.25 -2.34 -3.42
C ASP A 51 -9.12 -2.54 -4.45
N PRO A 52 -9.26 -3.45 -5.43
CA PRO A 52 -8.22 -3.72 -6.42
C PRO A 52 -7.73 -2.48 -7.19
N ALA A 53 -8.61 -1.51 -7.49
CA ALA A 53 -8.19 -0.32 -8.22
C ALA A 53 -7.34 0.62 -7.34
N GLU A 54 -7.70 0.77 -6.07
CA GLU A 54 -6.93 1.57 -5.12
C GLU A 54 -5.58 0.91 -4.78
N VAL A 55 -5.55 -0.42 -4.64
CA VAL A 55 -4.31 -1.19 -4.46
C VAL A 55 -3.39 -1.03 -5.67
N ARG A 56 -3.92 -1.19 -6.89
CA ARG A 56 -3.18 -0.97 -8.13
C ARG A 56 -2.60 0.44 -8.20
N LYS A 57 -3.43 1.47 -7.93
CA LYS A 57 -3.00 2.87 -7.94
C LYS A 57 -1.80 3.11 -7.02
N LEU A 58 -1.81 2.54 -5.82
CA LEU A 58 -0.71 2.71 -4.86
C LEU A 58 0.57 1.97 -5.28
N VAL A 59 0.44 0.75 -5.78
CA VAL A 59 1.57 -0.05 -6.28
C VAL A 59 2.22 0.59 -7.49
N ASP A 60 1.41 1.07 -8.45
CA ASP A 60 1.89 1.71 -9.67
C ASP A 60 2.61 3.03 -9.37
N ALA A 61 2.18 3.76 -8.33
CA ALA A 61 2.89 4.94 -7.86
C ALA A 61 4.32 4.63 -7.38
N GLY A 62 4.59 3.38 -6.98
CA GLY A 62 5.91 2.88 -6.64
C GLY A 62 6.78 2.53 -7.85
N ARG A 63 6.33 2.69 -9.11
CA ARG A 63 7.12 2.48 -10.34
C ARG A 63 7.95 1.19 -10.37
N GLY A 64 7.40 0.07 -9.87
CA GLY A 64 8.10 -1.22 -9.80
C GLY A 64 9.01 -1.41 -8.57
N ALA A 65 9.13 -0.41 -7.71
CA ALA A 65 9.85 -0.47 -6.44
C ALA A 65 9.01 -1.08 -5.30
N ALA A 66 7.71 -1.27 -5.48
CA ALA A 66 6.86 -1.96 -4.52
C ALA A 66 7.28 -3.43 -4.38
N ARG A 67 7.73 -3.83 -3.19
CA ARG A 67 8.18 -5.21 -2.89
C ARG A 67 7.22 -5.99 -2.02
N MET A 68 6.45 -5.29 -1.19
CA MET A 68 5.53 -5.92 -0.26
C MET A 68 4.34 -5.02 0.01
N VAL A 69 3.16 -5.62 0.18
CA VAL A 69 1.92 -4.94 0.58
C VAL A 69 1.30 -5.75 1.70
N THR A 70 1.02 -5.10 2.84
CA THR A 70 0.20 -5.68 3.92
C THR A 70 -1.24 -5.25 3.72
N LEU A 71 -2.14 -6.22 3.57
CA LEU A 71 -3.58 -5.97 3.46
C LEU A 71 -4.39 -7.03 4.20
N ALA A 72 -5.58 -6.65 4.67
CA ALA A 72 -6.53 -7.52 5.36
C ALA A 72 -7.41 -8.26 4.35
N THR A 73 -7.06 -9.52 4.08
CA THR A 73 -7.71 -10.35 3.05
C THR A 73 -9.18 -10.69 3.33
N GLU A 74 -9.61 -10.60 4.59
CA GLU A 74 -10.97 -10.86 5.04
C GLU A 74 -11.96 -9.72 4.70
N LEU A 75 -11.46 -8.55 4.32
CA LEU A 75 -12.27 -7.40 3.94
C LEU A 75 -12.74 -7.51 2.48
N PRO A 76 -13.83 -6.79 2.11
CA PRO A 76 -14.27 -6.72 0.71
C PRO A 76 -13.12 -6.31 -0.22
N GLY A 77 -12.96 -7.06 -1.32
CA GLY A 77 -11.86 -6.87 -2.29
C GLY A 77 -10.52 -7.50 -1.89
N GLY A 78 -10.38 -8.05 -0.68
CA GLY A 78 -9.10 -8.52 -0.15
C GLY A 78 -8.44 -9.62 -0.98
N LEU A 79 -9.16 -10.71 -1.25
CA LEU A 79 -8.63 -11.80 -2.07
C LEU A 79 -8.40 -11.39 -3.54
N ASP A 80 -9.23 -10.52 -4.09
CA ASP A 80 -9.06 -10.02 -5.47
C ASP A 80 -7.82 -9.13 -5.57
N SER A 81 -7.57 -8.31 -4.56
CA SER A 81 -6.35 -7.51 -4.42
C SER A 81 -5.11 -8.38 -4.25
N VAL A 82 -5.19 -9.54 -3.58
CA VAL A 82 -4.06 -10.49 -3.55
C VAL A 82 -3.79 -11.06 -4.94
N ARG A 83 -4.82 -11.49 -5.67
CA ARG A 83 -4.69 -12.03 -7.04
C ARG A 83 -4.10 -11.01 -8.01
N LEU A 84 -4.43 -9.74 -7.82
CA LEU A 84 -3.90 -8.61 -8.59
C LEU A 84 -2.38 -8.41 -8.39
N LEU A 85 -1.85 -8.81 -7.23
CA LEU A 85 -0.44 -8.64 -6.84
C LEU A 85 0.44 -9.86 -7.18
N ALA A 86 -0.17 -10.98 -7.56
CA ALA A 86 0.51 -12.21 -7.95
C ALA A 86 0.92 -12.16 -9.44
#